data_AF-A0A1H3DNE1-F1
#
_entry.id   AF-A0A1H3DNE1-F1
#
_cell.length_a   1.000
_cell.length_b   1.000
_cell.length_c   1.000
_cell.angle_alpha   90.00
_cell.angle_beta   90.00
_cell.angle_gamma   90.00
#
_symmetry.space_group_name_H-M   'P 1'
#
loop_
_entity.id
_entity.type
_entity.pdbx_description
1 polymer ?
#
loop_
_entity_poly.entity_id
_entity_poly.type
_entity_poly.pdbx_seq_one_letter_code
_entity_poly.pdbx_strand_id
1 'polypeptide(L)'
;MLATAQRRAVIHHLIRSCILTGFGVFIIYLVRTGSLLQYVEPALSLYVKLSAMGLFATAIYQLHSAWDSWRGVDAAACDCNHDPSQSAIANVFYYGLFLLPLALGFLL
;
A
#
# COMPACT_ATOMS: atom_id res chain seq x y z
N MET A 1 -4.81 17.83 -20.24
CA MET A 1 -3.89 16.76 -20.68
C MET A 1 -2.89 16.54 -19.55
N LEU A 2 -2.88 15.39 -18.88
CA LEU A 2 -1.96 15.13 -17.76
C LEU A 2 -0.52 15.04 -18.27
N ALA A 3 0.40 15.75 -17.62
CA ALA A 3 1.83 15.62 -17.88
C ALA A 3 2.31 14.18 -17.59
N THR A 4 3.32 13.71 -18.33
CA THR A 4 3.85 12.34 -18.21
C THR A 4 4.40 12.03 -16.81
N ALA A 5 4.97 13.03 -16.13
CA ALA A 5 5.45 12.90 -14.74
C ALA A 5 4.28 12.70 -13.75
N GLN A 6 3.20 13.47 -13.91
CA GLN A 6 1.99 13.39 -13.08
C GLN A 6 1.30 12.03 -13.21
N ARG A 7 1.29 11.45 -14.43
CA ARG A 7 0.79 10.08 -14.63
C ARG A 7 1.60 9.02 -13.87
N ARG A 8 2.93 9.15 -13.84
CA ARG A 8 3.79 8.21 -13.10
C ARG A 8 3.53 8.29 -11.60
N ALA A 9 3.45 9.50 -11.03
CA ALA A 9 3.14 9.69 -9.61
C ALA A 9 1.78 9.06 -9.23
N VAL A 10 0.75 9.31 -10.04
CA VAL A 10 -0.59 8.70 -9.84
C VAL A 10 -0.50 7.17 -9.87
N ILE A 11 0.17 6.58 -10.86
CA ILE A 11 0.33 5.12 -10.96
C ILE A 11 1.05 4.56 -9.72
N HIS A 12 2.12 5.21 -9.25
CA HIS A 12 2.84 4.78 -8.06
C HIS A 12 1.95 4.80 -6.80
N HIS A 13 1.18 5.86 -6.58
CA HIS A 13 0.25 5.95 -5.45
C HIS A 13 -0.87 4.90 -5.53
N LEU A 14 -1.41 4.64 -6.73
CA LEU A 14 -2.44 3.62 -6.93
C LEU A 14 -1.92 2.20 -6.66
N ILE A 15 -0.73 1.85 -7.20
CA ILE A 15 -0.13 0.53 -6.94
C ILE A 15 0.13 0.34 -5.46
N ARG A 16 0.74 1.33 -4.80
CA ARG A 16 1.07 1.25 -3.38
C ARG A 16 -0.20 1.17 -2.53
N SER A 17 -1.23 1.96 -2.84
CA SER A 17 -2.52 1.83 -2.17
C SER A 17 -3.12 0.44 -2.34
N CYS A 18 -3.11 -0.12 -3.55
CA CYS A 18 -3.67 -1.44 -3.82
C CYS A 18 -2.97 -2.53 -2.99
N ILE A 19 -1.64 -2.49 -2.92
CA ILE A 19 -0.84 -3.43 -2.11
C ILE A 19 -1.17 -3.29 -0.61
N LEU A 20 -1.23 -2.07 -0.09
CA LEU A 20 -1.55 -1.83 1.33
C LEU A 20 -2.96 -2.29 1.68
N THR A 21 -3.94 -2.00 0.81
CA THR A 21 -5.31 -2.50 0.95
C THR A 21 -5.33 -4.02 0.94
N GLY A 22 -4.57 -4.66 0.06
CA GLY A 22 -4.42 -6.11 0.02
C GLY A 22 -3.96 -6.71 1.34
N PHE A 23 -2.90 -6.15 1.94
CA PHE A 23 -2.43 -6.58 3.27
C PHE A 23 -3.48 -6.34 4.36
N GLY A 24 -4.15 -5.19 4.36
CA GLY A 24 -5.21 -4.90 5.32
C GLY A 24 -6.36 -5.91 5.24
N VAL A 25 -6.81 -6.24 4.02
CA VAL A 25 -7.85 -7.25 3.78
C VAL A 25 -7.38 -8.64 4.20
N PHE A 26 -6.12 -9.00 3.92
CA PHE A 26 -5.55 -10.28 4.33
C PHE A 26 -5.53 -10.45 5.86
N ILE A 27 -5.15 -9.40 6.60
CA ILE A 27 -5.21 -9.42 8.06
C ILE A 27 -6.65 -9.57 8.55
N ILE A 28 -7.61 -8.86 7.96
CA ILE A 28 -9.04 -9.02 8.30
C ILE A 28 -9.48 -10.45 8.06
N TYR A 29 -9.10 -11.05 6.93
CA TYR A 29 -9.39 -12.45 6.62
C TYR A 29 -8.87 -13.38 7.73
N LEU A 30 -7.59 -13.28 8.10
CA LEU A 30 -7.00 -14.09 9.17
C LEU A 30 -7.67 -13.90 10.54
N VAL A 31 -8.11 -12.68 10.84
CA VAL A 31 -8.86 -12.38 12.08
C VAL A 31 -10.23 -13.05 12.05
N ARG A 32 -10.92 -13.02 10.90
CA ARG A 32 -12.28 -13.56 10.74
C ARG A 32 -12.30 -15.09 10.72
N THR A 33 -11.29 -15.74 10.16
CA THR A 33 -11.16 -17.21 10.17
C THR A 33 -10.63 -17.75 11.50
N GLY A 34 -10.15 -16.89 12.40
CA GLY A 34 -9.50 -17.31 13.64
C GLY A 34 -8.10 -17.90 13.44
N SER A 35 -7.63 -18.00 12.21
CA SER A 35 -6.30 -18.53 11.86
C SER A 35 -5.17 -17.63 12.35
N LEU A 36 -5.43 -16.36 12.65
CA LEU A 36 -4.39 -15.44 13.14
C LEU A 36 -3.65 -15.97 14.37
N LEU A 37 -4.34 -16.65 15.29
CA LEU A 37 -3.73 -17.24 16.49
C LEU A 37 -2.86 -18.48 16.20
N GLN A 38 -3.00 -19.08 15.01
CA GLN A 38 -2.14 -20.20 14.57
C GLN A 38 -0.78 -19.70 14.05
N TYR A 39 -0.73 -18.45 13.57
CA TYR A 39 0.49 -17.85 13.00
C TYR A 39 1.16 -16.83 13.92
N VAL A 40 0.40 -16.25 14.85
CA VAL A 40 0.85 -15.12 15.68
C VAL A 40 0.55 -15.39 17.15
N GLU A 41 1.57 -15.19 17.99
CA GLU A 41 1.46 -15.17 19.44
C GLU A 41 0.27 -14.29 19.90
N PRO A 42 -0.57 -14.74 20.85
CA PRO A 42 -1.75 -13.99 21.30
C PRO A 42 -1.45 -12.54 21.71
N ALA A 43 -0.29 -12.28 22.33
CA ALA A 43 0.14 -10.94 22.72
C ALA A 43 0.41 -10.01 21.52
N LEU A 44 0.84 -10.57 20.38
CA LEU A 44 1.11 -9.82 19.15
C LEU A 44 -0.14 -9.61 18.29
N SER A 45 -1.19 -10.40 18.53
CA SER A 45 -2.44 -10.33 17.76
C SER A 45 -3.09 -8.93 17.76
N LEU A 46 -2.97 -8.19 18.87
CA LEU A 46 -3.48 -6.83 18.97
C LEU A 46 -2.72 -5.87 18.05
N TYR A 47 -1.38 -5.94 18.04
CA TYR A 47 -0.54 -5.08 17.20
C TYR A 47 -0.77 -5.35 15.71
N VAL A 48 -1.01 -6.60 15.31
CA VAL A 48 -1.33 -6.96 13.92
C VAL A 48 -2.68 -6.38 13.50
N LYS A 49 -3.69 -6.36 14.39
CA LYS A 49 -4.97 -5.69 14.10
C LYS A 49 -4.81 -4.18 13.98
N LEU A 50 -4.00 -3.56 14.84
CA LEU A 50 -3.70 -2.14 14.77
C LEU A 50 -2.94 -1.77 13.49
N SER A 51 -2.01 -2.61 13.03
CA SER A 51 -1.29 -2.37 11.79
C SER A 51 -2.22 -2.39 10.58
N ALA A 52 -3.23 -3.28 10.54
CA ALA A 52 -4.25 -3.27 9.50
C ALA A 52 -4.97 -1.92 9.42
N MET A 53 -5.31 -1.32 10.57
CA MET A 53 -5.93 0.01 10.61
C MET A 53 -5.00 1.09 10.04
N GLY A 54 -3.70 1.04 10.38
CA GLY A 54 -2.69 1.93 9.80
C GLY A 54 -2.50 1.74 8.28
N LEU A 55 -2.53 0.50 7.80
CA LEU A 55 -2.44 0.16 6.37
C LEU A 55 -3.64 0.74 5.60
N PHE A 56 -4.85 0.63 6.13
CA PHE A 56 -6.03 1.25 5.51
C PHE A 56 -5.98 2.78 5.53
N ALA A 57 -5.59 3.39 6.66
CA ALA A 57 -5.46 4.85 6.75
C ALA A 57 -4.47 5.40 5.71
N THR A 58 -3.31 4.75 5.58
CA THR A 58 -2.29 5.15 4.61
C THR A 58 -2.67 4.81 3.16
N ALA A 59 -3.44 3.75 2.91
CA ALA A 59 -4.00 3.46 1.59
C ALA A 59 -5.01 4.54 1.17
N ILE A 60 -5.96 4.91 2.04
CA ILE A 60 -6.94 5.96 1.78
C ILE A 60 -6.24 7.29 1.49
N TYR A 61 -5.23 7.65 2.28
CA TYR A 61 -4.45 8.87 2.05
C TYR A 61 -3.80 8.88 0.65
N GLN A 62 -3.20 7.77 0.23
CA GLN A 62 -2.59 7.66 -1.10
C GLN A 62 -3.60 7.65 -2.24
N LEU A 63 -4.81 7.14 -2.03
CA LEU A 63 -5.90 7.25 -3.01
C LEU A 63 -6.36 8.69 -3.17
N HIS A 64 -6.51 9.41 -2.05
CA HIS A 64 -6.85 10.83 -2.08
C HIS A 64 -5.76 11.65 -2.80
N SER A 65 -4.48 11.41 -2.50
CA SER A 65 -3.39 12.12 -3.17
C SER A 65 -3.33 11.81 -4.67
N ALA A 66 -3.61 10.57 -5.08
CA ALA A 66 -3.73 10.19 -6.49
C ALA A 66 -4.92 10.87 -7.18
N TRP A 67 -6.04 11.03 -6.46
CA TRP A 67 -7.24 11.68 -6.96
C TRP A 67 -7.06 13.19 -7.15
N ASP A 68 -6.46 13.88 -6.18
CA ASP A 68 -6.16 15.31 -6.26
C ASP A 68 -5.16 15.60 -7.37
N SER A 69 -4.11 14.77 -7.46
CA SER A 69 -3.14 14.81 -8.57
C SER A 69 -3.82 14.60 -9.92
N TRP A 70 -4.84 13.73 -10.01
CA TRP A 70 -5.57 13.53 -11.27
C TRP A 70 -6.41 14.76 -11.68
N ARG A 71 -6.94 15.50 -10.69
CA ARG A 71 -7.70 16.74 -10.93
C ARG A 71 -6.83 17.96 -11.22
N GLY A 72 -5.50 17.81 -11.18
CA GLY A 72 -4.57 18.93 -11.32
C GLY A 72 -4.60 19.87 -10.12
N VAL A 73 -5.08 19.39 -8.97
CA VAL A 73 -4.94 20.08 -7.70
C VAL A 73 -3.58 19.67 -7.17
N ASP A 74 -2.58 20.53 -7.39
CA ASP A 74 -1.28 20.35 -6.76
C ASP A 74 -1.48 20.50 -5.26
N ALA A 75 -1.47 19.38 -4.54
CA ALA A 75 -1.37 19.38 -3.09
C ALA A 75 -0.15 20.22 -2.74
N ALA A 76 -0.30 21.19 -1.82
CA ALA A 76 0.79 22.04 -1.35
C ALA A 76 2.03 21.18 -1.17
N ALA A 77 3.00 21.35 -2.06
CA ALA A 77 4.17 20.50 -2.13
C ALA A 77 4.93 20.69 -0.82
N CYS A 78 4.67 19.83 0.17
CA CYS A 78 5.61 19.64 1.25
C CYS A 78 6.91 19.27 0.57
N ASP A 79 7.93 20.11 0.77
CA ASP A 79 9.29 20.03 0.24
C ASP A 79 10.02 18.77 0.76
N CYS A 80 9.44 17.62 0.48
CA CYS A 80 9.95 16.30 0.74
C CYS A 80 10.16 15.67 -0.64
N ASN A 81 11.14 16.22 -1.35
CA ASN A 81 11.61 15.78 -2.66
C ASN A 81 12.15 14.33 -2.59
N HIS A 82 11.26 13.34 -2.60
CA HIS A 82 11.57 11.95 -2.86
C HIS A 82 10.94 11.55 -4.19
N ASP A 83 11.60 11.96 -5.28
CA ASP A 83 11.28 11.41 -6.59
C ASP A 83 11.46 9.89 -6.56
N PRO A 84 10.47 9.13 -7.07
CA PRO A 84 10.61 7.68 -7.17
C PRO A 84 11.83 7.35 -8.03
N SER A 85 12.55 6.28 -7.66
CA SER A 85 13.73 5.85 -8.39
C SER A 85 13.39 5.69 -9.89
N GLN A 86 14.18 6.31 -10.76
CA GLN A 86 13.92 6.31 -12.20
C GLN A 86 14.08 4.91 -12.83
N SER A 87 14.70 3.98 -12.11
CA SER A 87 14.91 2.60 -12.56
C SER A 87 13.64 1.77 -12.42
N ALA A 88 13.07 1.39 -13.57
CA ALA A 88 11.93 0.48 -13.63
C ALA A 88 12.23 -0.89 -12.99
N ILE A 89 13.46 -1.39 -13.10
CA ILE A 89 13.89 -2.66 -12.51
C ILE A 89 13.87 -2.59 -10.99
N ALA A 90 14.34 -1.49 -10.41
CA ALA A 90 14.31 -1.29 -8.97
C ALA A 90 12.87 -1.27 -8.46
N ASN A 91 11.98 -0.55 -9.15
CA ASN A 91 10.55 -0.51 -8.80
C ASN A 91 9.91 -1.90 -8.87
N VAL A 92 10.18 -2.70 -9.91
CA VAL A 92 9.69 -4.09 -10.00
C VAL A 92 10.17 -4.92 -8.82
N PHE A 93 11.45 -4.82 -8.46
CA PHE A 93 12.01 -5.54 -7.32
C PHE A 93 11.32 -5.15 -5.99
N TYR A 94 11.17 -3.85 -5.71
CA TYR A 94 10.54 -3.38 -4.49
C TYR A 94 9.06 -3.77 -4.40
N TYR A 95 8.28 -3.58 -5.47
CA TYR A 95 6.87 -3.98 -5.47
C TYR A 95 6.72 -5.50 -5.39
N GLY A 96 7.59 -6.25 -6.06
CA GLY A 96 7.65 -7.71 -6.00
C GLY A 96 7.87 -8.22 -4.58
N LEU A 97 8.74 -7.56 -3.81
CA LEU A 97 9.01 -7.94 -2.40
C LEU A 97 7.76 -7.88 -1.51
N PHE A 98 6.79 -7.02 -1.84
CA PHE A 98 5.51 -6.92 -1.12
C PHE A 98 4.41 -7.78 -1.75
N LEU A 99 4.35 -7.87 -3.08
CA LEU A 99 3.37 -8.67 -3.80
C LEU A 99 3.55 -10.17 -3.56
N LEU A 100 4.80 -10.64 -3.47
CA LEU A 100 5.12 -12.05 -3.25
C LEU A 100 4.57 -12.60 -1.93
N PRO A 101 4.85 -12.02 -0.75
CA PRO A 101 4.29 -12.51 0.51
C PRO A 101 2.78 -12.36 0.57
N LEU A 102 2.21 -11.31 -0.05
CA LEU A 102 0.77 -11.14 -0.13
C LEU A 102 0.11 -12.26 -0.96
N ALA A 103 0.68 -12.57 -2.13
CA ALA A 103 0.20 -13.64 -2.99
C ALA A 103 0.32 -15.01 -2.31
N LEU A 104 1.48 -15.30 -1.71
CA LEU A 104 1.67 -16.54 -0.95
C LEU A 104 0.68 -16.68 0.20
N GLY A 105 0.41 -15.59 0.94
CA GLY A 105 -0.54 -15.61 2.05
C GLY A 105 -1.98 -15.96 1.63
N PHE A 106 -2.40 -15.57 0.42
CA PHE A 106 -3.74 -15.92 -0.10
C PHE A 106 -3.78 -17.29 -0.81
N LEU A 107 -2.65 -17.78 -1.33
CA LEU A 107 -2.60 -19.03 -2.09
C LEU A 107 -2.38 -20.27 -1.21
N LEU A 108 -1.81 -20.09 -0.02
CA LEU A 108 -1.54 -21.13 0.98
C LEU A 108 -2.67 -21.19 2.02
#